data_AF-A0AAW9G0Y4-F1
#
_entry.id   AF-A0AAW9G0Y4-F1
#
_cell.length_a   1.000
_cell.length_b   1.000
_cell.length_c   1.000
_cell.angle_alpha   90.00
_cell.angle_beta   90.00
_cell.angle_gamma   90.00
#
_symmetry.space_group_name_H-M   'P 1'
#
loop_
_entity.id
_entity.type
_entity.pdbx_description
1 polymer ?
#
loop_
_entity_poly.entity_id
_entity_poly.type
_entity_poly.pdbx_seq_one_letter_code
_entity_poly.pdbx_strand_id
1 'polypeptide(L)'
;MKDTHVYNDKMYNGNLLIDRVEHVYIDVDGVVYSYGRYNGSYSPASGSLGSYGDGVWMRLDGEKAANFITDRTSKYPTAKYSVEVDGGKVKSYYDKLYNRGKSLQGKTGYFKYGRVIDTYSLAGPGGNNCTTIVYKALNYGCTNIGAPQTPAGILYNFRKADYIKQGYNPGRHIWGPK
;
A
#
# COMPACT_ATOMS: atom_id res chain seq x y z
N MET A 1 -26.55 -25.33 7.77
CA MET A 1 -25.10 -25.58 7.80
C MET A 1 -24.42 -24.27 8.11
N LYS A 2 -23.61 -24.20 9.17
CA LYS A 2 -22.82 -23.01 9.50
C LYS A 2 -21.52 -23.11 8.72
N ASP A 3 -21.35 -22.26 7.70
CA ASP A 3 -20.09 -22.11 7.01
C ASP A 3 -19.01 -21.71 8.00
N THR A 4 -18.22 -22.70 8.39
CA THR A 4 -17.05 -22.53 9.23
C THR A 4 -15.95 -22.03 8.30
N HIS A 5 -15.91 -20.70 8.11
CA HIS A 5 -14.70 -20.07 7.59
C HIS A 5 -13.57 -20.35 8.58
N VAL A 6 -12.74 -21.33 8.25
CA VAL A 6 -11.48 -21.59 8.95
C VAL A 6 -10.59 -20.37 8.71
N TYR A 7 -10.54 -19.47 9.68
CA TYR A 7 -9.59 -18.37 9.72
C TYR A 7 -8.20 -18.99 9.91
N ASN A 8 -7.36 -18.92 8.89
CA ASN A 8 -5.94 -19.21 9.06
C ASN A 8 -5.34 -18.02 9.82
N ASP A 9 -5.16 -18.18 11.14
CA ASP A 9 -4.53 -17.23 12.08
C ASP A 9 -3.04 -16.92 11.80
N LYS A 10 -2.56 -17.12 10.57
CA LYS A 10 -1.18 -16.79 10.21
C LYS A 10 -1.12 -15.30 9.91
N MET A 11 -0.63 -14.52 10.87
CA MET A 11 -0.08 -13.20 10.60
C MET A 11 1.09 -13.38 9.62
N TYR A 12 1.02 -12.73 8.47
CA TYR A 12 2.06 -12.73 7.46
C TYR A 12 2.94 -11.49 7.64
N ASN A 13 4.24 -11.67 7.39
CA ASN A 13 5.15 -10.55 7.20
C ASN A 13 4.94 -9.99 5.80
N GLY A 14 4.09 -8.96 5.70
CA GLY A 14 4.06 -8.10 4.53
C GLY A 14 5.28 -7.21 4.48
N ASN A 15 5.61 -6.71 3.30
CA ASN A 15 6.65 -5.73 3.07
C ASN A 15 6.01 -4.46 2.53
N LEU A 16 6.00 -3.40 3.33
CA LEU A 16 5.65 -2.06 2.89
C LEU A 16 6.87 -1.44 2.21
N LEU A 17 6.71 -0.99 0.97
CA LEU A 17 7.76 -0.35 0.19
C LEU A 17 7.40 1.11 -0.07
N ILE A 18 8.35 2.01 0.20
CA ILE A 18 8.22 3.45 -0.04
C ILE A 18 9.45 3.91 -0.80
N ASP A 19 9.26 4.44 -2.00
CA ASP A 19 10.35 4.98 -2.80
C ASP A 19 10.54 6.50 -2.65
N ARG A 20 11.70 7.00 -3.08
CA ARG A 20 12.04 8.43 -3.02
C ARG A 20 11.18 9.33 -3.91
N VAL A 21 10.31 8.78 -4.75
CA VAL A 21 9.33 9.55 -5.53
C VAL A 21 7.94 9.51 -4.89
N GLU A 22 7.88 9.21 -3.59
CA GLU A 22 6.67 9.27 -2.76
C GLU A 22 5.58 8.27 -3.18
N HIS A 23 5.98 7.13 -3.74
CA HIS A 23 5.05 6.03 -4.04
C HIS A 23 5.08 4.95 -2.96
N VAL A 24 3.90 4.46 -2.60
CA VAL A 24 3.69 3.43 -1.57
C VAL A 24 3.06 2.20 -2.21
N TYR A 25 3.66 1.04 -1.97
CA TYR A 25 3.15 -0.25 -2.43
C TYR A 25 3.49 -1.34 -1.42
N ILE A 26 2.82 -2.49 -1.53
CA ILE A 26 2.99 -3.58 -0.57
C ILE A 26 3.19 -4.91 -1.30
N ASP A 27 4.11 -5.71 -0.78
CA ASP A 27 4.27 -7.12 -1.12
C ASP A 27 3.74 -7.97 0.05
N VAL A 28 2.77 -8.83 -0.23
CA VAL A 28 2.22 -9.76 0.75
C VAL A 28 2.33 -11.16 0.19
N ASP A 29 3.27 -11.93 0.74
CA ASP A 29 3.46 -13.35 0.40
C ASP A 29 3.60 -13.55 -1.12
N GLY A 30 4.57 -12.83 -1.70
CA GLY A 30 4.97 -12.92 -3.10
C GLY A 30 4.03 -12.25 -4.10
N VAL A 31 3.02 -11.52 -3.61
CA VAL A 31 2.08 -10.76 -4.44
C VAL A 31 2.27 -9.27 -4.17
N VAL A 32 2.67 -8.55 -5.21
CA VAL A 32 2.82 -7.09 -5.19
C VAL A 32 1.53 -6.41 -5.60
N TYR A 33 1.17 -5.45 -4.77
CA TYR A 33 -0.01 -4.62 -4.90
C TYR A 33 0.42 -3.16 -4.95
N SER A 34 0.15 -2.50 -6.08
CA SER A 34 0.58 -1.12 -6.32
C SER A 34 -0.56 -0.30 -6.92
N TYR A 35 -0.98 0.75 -6.20
CA TYR A 35 -1.97 1.72 -6.69
C TYR A 35 -1.30 3.00 -7.16
N GLY A 36 -1.66 3.49 -8.34
CA GLY A 36 -1.22 4.81 -8.73
C GLY A 36 -1.93 5.35 -9.97
N ARG A 37 -1.49 6.51 -10.43
CA ARG A 37 -1.94 7.13 -11.68
C ARG A 37 -1.38 6.43 -12.90
N TYR A 38 -2.24 6.17 -13.88
CA TYR A 38 -1.85 5.71 -15.22
C TYR A 38 -0.80 6.62 -15.89
N ASN A 39 -0.87 7.94 -15.65
CA ASN A 39 0.09 8.96 -16.12
C ASN A 39 1.07 9.48 -15.05
N GLY A 40 1.17 8.84 -13.87
CA GLY A 40 1.89 9.43 -12.74
C GLY A 40 2.42 8.45 -11.69
N SER A 41 2.64 7.20 -12.04
CA SER A 41 3.34 6.23 -11.16
C SER A 41 4.29 5.28 -11.89
N TYR A 42 4.43 5.45 -13.20
CA TYR A 42 5.47 4.82 -14.00
C TYR A 42 6.27 5.83 -14.84
N SER A 43 6.05 7.13 -14.65
CA SER A 43 6.83 8.14 -15.34
C SER A 43 7.12 9.30 -14.40
N PRO A 44 8.37 9.48 -13.94
CA PRO A 44 8.84 10.77 -13.46
C PRO A 44 8.93 11.81 -14.58
N ALA A 45 8.66 11.45 -15.84
CA ALA A 45 8.69 12.40 -16.94
C ALA A 45 7.38 13.21 -16.95
N SER A 46 7.45 14.39 -16.33
CA SER A 46 6.81 15.68 -16.67
C SER A 46 5.29 15.78 -16.93
N GLY A 47 4.54 14.68 -17.05
CA GLY A 47 3.08 14.64 -17.10
C GLY A 47 2.44 14.27 -15.75
N SER A 48 3.23 14.00 -14.71
CA SER A 48 2.81 13.45 -13.41
C SER A 48 2.38 14.48 -12.36
N LEU A 49 2.28 15.75 -12.73
CA LEU A 49 2.01 16.87 -11.81
C LEU A 49 0.52 17.14 -11.56
N GLY A 50 -0.39 16.50 -12.32
CA GLY A 50 -1.83 16.64 -12.12
C GLY A 50 -2.29 16.00 -10.82
N SER A 51 -3.04 16.72 -9.99
CA SER A 51 -3.57 16.22 -8.71
C SER A 51 -4.57 15.07 -8.86
N TYR A 52 -5.04 14.78 -10.08
CA TYR A 52 -6.08 13.79 -10.38
C TYR A 52 -5.73 12.91 -11.59
N GLY A 53 -6.36 11.73 -11.69
CA GLY A 53 -6.30 10.87 -12.87
C GLY A 53 -6.92 9.49 -12.63
N ASP A 54 -6.79 8.59 -13.59
CA ASP A 54 -7.25 7.20 -13.41
C ASP A 54 -6.47 6.50 -12.29
N GLY A 55 -7.21 5.98 -11.32
CA GLY A 55 -6.71 5.13 -10.25
C GLY A 55 -6.45 3.73 -10.76
N VAL A 56 -5.20 3.45 -11.11
CA VAL A 56 -4.76 2.15 -11.62
C VAL A 56 -4.24 1.29 -10.47
N TRP A 57 -4.86 0.14 -10.33
CA TRP A 57 -4.46 -0.90 -9.42
C TRP A 57 -3.73 -2.01 -10.17
N MET A 58 -2.48 -2.29 -9.79
CA MET A 58 -1.70 -3.40 -10.30
C MET A 58 -1.62 -4.50 -9.25
N ARG A 59 -1.89 -5.73 -9.68
CA ARG A 59 -1.69 -6.97 -8.93
C ARG A 59 -0.70 -7.83 -9.70
N LEU A 60 0.48 -8.05 -9.14
CA LEU A 60 1.57 -8.80 -9.77
C LEU A 60 1.94 -9.96 -8.86
N ASP A 61 2.05 -11.15 -9.44
CA ASP A 61 2.38 -12.39 -8.73
C ASP A 61 3.63 -13.07 -9.31
N GLY A 62 4.29 -13.86 -8.46
CA GLY A 62 5.43 -14.69 -8.85
C GLY A 62 6.57 -13.86 -9.46
N GLU A 63 7.04 -14.28 -10.63
CA GLU A 63 8.15 -13.62 -11.34
C GLU A 63 7.83 -12.16 -11.68
N LYS A 64 6.56 -11.82 -11.99
CA LYS A 64 6.17 -10.44 -12.28
C LYS A 64 6.35 -9.53 -11.07
N ALA A 65 6.06 -10.03 -9.88
CA ALA A 65 6.23 -9.32 -8.63
C ALA A 65 7.72 -9.08 -8.34
N ALA A 66 8.54 -10.12 -8.48
CA ALA A 66 9.99 -10.04 -8.29
C ALA A 66 10.65 -9.06 -9.27
N ASN A 67 10.28 -9.14 -10.56
CA ASN A 67 10.79 -8.23 -11.59
C ASN A 67 10.34 -6.80 -11.33
N PHE A 68 9.09 -6.57 -10.92
CA PHE A 68 8.61 -5.23 -10.59
C PHE A 68 9.38 -4.60 -9.43
N ILE A 69 9.59 -5.36 -8.34
CA ILE A 69 10.37 -4.87 -7.18
C ILE A 69 11.80 -4.57 -7.63
N THR A 70 12.44 -5.46 -8.38
CA THR A 70 13.82 -5.27 -8.87
C THR A 70 13.94 -4.04 -9.78
N ASP A 71 13.05 -3.90 -10.75
CA ASP A 71 13.01 -2.75 -11.66
C ASP A 71 12.78 -1.45 -10.91
N ARG A 72 11.94 -1.47 -9.88
CA ARG A 72 11.58 -0.25 -9.14
C ARG A 72 12.69 0.17 -8.17
N THR A 73 13.25 -0.79 -7.44
CA THR A 73 14.33 -0.56 -6.46
C THR A 73 15.66 -0.20 -7.13
N SER A 74 15.92 -0.68 -8.35
CA SER A 74 17.10 -0.26 -9.15
C SER A 74 16.98 1.17 -9.69
N LYS A 75 15.76 1.63 -9.99
CA LYS A 75 15.51 2.99 -10.50
C LYS A 75 15.37 4.04 -9.40
N TYR A 76 14.74 3.67 -8.29
CA TYR A 76 14.48 4.57 -7.18
C TYR A 76 14.94 3.95 -5.87
N PRO A 77 15.77 4.67 -5.09
CA PRO A 77 16.05 4.25 -3.72
C PRO A 77 14.74 4.02 -2.97
N THR A 78 14.56 2.80 -2.46
CA THR A 78 13.30 2.32 -1.87
C THR A 78 13.58 1.81 -0.47
N ALA A 79 12.84 2.32 0.50
CA ALA A 79 12.82 1.79 1.86
C ALA A 79 11.84 0.62 1.94
N LYS A 80 12.23 -0.45 2.64
CA LYS A 80 11.42 -1.63 2.90
C LYS A 80 11.17 -1.76 4.40
N TYR A 81 9.91 -1.91 4.79
CA TYR A 81 9.48 -2.10 6.17
C TYR A 81 8.68 -3.40 6.28
N SER A 82 9.07 -4.27 7.21
CA SER A 82 8.28 -5.46 7.52
C SER A 82 7.07 -5.06 8.37
N VAL A 83 5.90 -5.55 7.98
CA VAL A 83 4.62 -5.26 8.64
C VAL A 83 3.90 -6.56 8.93
N GLU A 84 3.47 -6.75 10.18
CA GLU A 84 2.64 -7.88 10.57
C GLU A 84 1.18 -7.62 10.21
N VAL A 85 0.61 -8.45 9.35
CA VAL A 85 -0.77 -8.30 8.87
C VAL A 85 -1.47 -9.65 8.71
N ASP A 86 -2.79 -9.67 8.81
CA ASP A 86 -3.58 -10.78 8.28
C ASP A 86 -3.53 -10.75 6.74
N GLY A 87 -2.54 -11.45 6.18
CA GLY A 87 -2.28 -11.48 4.75
C GLY A 87 -3.46 -11.99 3.92
N GLY A 88 -4.28 -12.89 4.46
CA GLY A 88 -5.50 -13.36 3.81
C GLY A 88 -6.53 -12.25 3.65
N LYS A 89 -6.75 -11.45 4.71
CA LYS A 89 -7.63 -10.27 4.65
C LYS A 89 -7.09 -9.18 3.74
N VAL A 90 -5.78 -8.91 3.80
CA VAL A 90 -5.14 -7.90 2.91
C VAL A 90 -5.28 -8.31 1.44
N LYS A 91 -4.93 -9.55 1.09
CA LYS A 91 -5.11 -10.09 -0.27
C LYS A 91 -6.58 -10.02 -0.70
N SER A 92 -7.51 -10.43 0.16
CA SER A 92 -8.95 -10.37 -0.14
C SER A 92 -9.44 -8.94 -0.40
N TYR A 93 -9.00 -7.96 0.40
CA TYR A 93 -9.33 -6.56 0.19
C TYR A 93 -8.86 -6.08 -1.18
N TYR A 94 -7.59 -6.35 -1.50
CA TYR A 94 -7.01 -5.92 -2.77
C TYR A 94 -7.56 -6.64 -3.99
N ASP A 95 -7.85 -7.93 -3.89
CA ASP A 95 -8.42 -8.71 -4.98
C ASP A 95 -9.87 -8.25 -5.27
N LYS A 96 -10.64 -7.86 -4.24
CA LYS A 96 -11.95 -7.21 -4.43
C LYS A 96 -11.83 -5.90 -5.21
N LEU A 97 -10.86 -5.04 -4.86
CA LEU A 97 -10.60 -3.80 -5.60
C LEU A 97 -10.17 -4.07 -7.04
N TYR A 98 -9.29 -5.05 -7.26
CA TYR A 98 -8.83 -5.42 -8.60
C TYR A 98 -9.99 -5.93 -9.46
N ASN A 99 -10.79 -6.87 -8.95
CA ASN A 99 -11.82 -7.56 -9.73
C ASN A 99 -12.98 -6.66 -10.16
N ARG A 100 -13.27 -5.57 -9.43
CA ARG A 100 -14.26 -4.55 -9.85
C ARG A 100 -13.74 -3.61 -10.95
N GLY A 101 -12.42 -3.56 -11.17
CA GLY A 101 -11.79 -2.61 -12.07
C GLY A 101 -11.90 -2.97 -13.54
N LYS A 102 -11.84 -1.96 -14.41
CA LYS A 102 -11.82 -2.12 -15.87
C LYS A 102 -10.41 -2.42 -16.36
N SER A 103 -10.27 -3.36 -17.28
CA SER A 103 -8.96 -3.72 -17.86
C SER A 103 -8.36 -2.57 -18.68
N LEU A 104 -7.05 -2.44 -18.61
CA LEU A 104 -6.27 -1.48 -19.36
C LEU A 104 -5.90 -2.06 -20.74
N GLN A 105 -6.82 -1.99 -21.71
CA GLN A 105 -6.56 -2.48 -23.08
C GLN A 105 -5.46 -1.65 -23.78
N GLY A 106 -4.64 -2.35 -24.57
CA GLY A 106 -3.57 -1.74 -25.37
C GLY A 106 -2.38 -1.19 -24.59
N LYS A 107 -2.28 -1.48 -23.29
CA LYS A 107 -1.17 -1.00 -22.44
C LYS A 107 -0.01 -1.99 -22.42
N THR A 108 1.19 -1.47 -22.18
CA THR A 108 2.46 -2.23 -22.18
C THR A 108 3.09 -2.27 -20.79
N GLY A 109 4.22 -2.99 -20.66
CA GLY A 109 4.92 -3.14 -19.38
C GLY A 109 4.04 -3.80 -18.31
N TYR A 110 4.17 -3.36 -17.05
CA TYR A 110 3.36 -3.87 -15.95
C TYR A 110 1.90 -3.40 -16.00
N PHE A 111 1.60 -2.29 -16.69
CA PHE A 111 0.24 -1.76 -16.80
C PHE A 111 -0.73 -2.65 -17.58
N LYS A 112 -0.22 -3.57 -18.41
CA LYS A 112 -1.06 -4.58 -19.06
C LYS A 112 -1.74 -5.52 -18.05
N TYR A 113 -1.21 -5.60 -16.83
CA TYR A 113 -1.78 -6.32 -15.70
C TYR A 113 -2.57 -5.40 -14.76
N GLY A 114 -2.72 -4.11 -15.09
CA GLY A 114 -3.42 -3.14 -14.27
C GLY A 114 -4.91 -3.04 -14.61
N ARG A 115 -5.68 -2.53 -13.66
CA ARG A 115 -7.09 -2.19 -13.84
C ARG A 115 -7.38 -0.80 -13.31
N VAL A 116 -8.23 -0.05 -13.99
CA VAL A 116 -8.78 1.22 -13.47
C VAL A 116 -9.89 0.88 -12.49
N ILE A 117 -9.71 1.24 -11.23
CA ILE A 117 -10.63 0.87 -10.14
C ILE A 117 -11.47 2.05 -9.63
N ASP A 118 -11.05 3.28 -9.94
CA ASP A 118 -11.66 4.55 -9.52
C ASP A 118 -10.81 5.74 -10.03
N THR A 119 -11.04 6.93 -9.46
CA THR A 119 -10.23 8.13 -9.66
C THR A 119 -9.17 8.26 -8.57
N TYR A 120 -7.92 8.45 -8.97
CA TYR A 120 -6.81 8.83 -8.11
C TYR A 120 -6.88 10.32 -7.78
N SER A 121 -6.61 10.69 -6.53
CA SER A 121 -6.43 12.09 -6.10
C SER A 121 -5.29 12.24 -5.08
N LEU A 122 -4.33 13.13 -5.36
CA LEU A 122 -3.26 13.50 -4.43
C LEU A 122 -3.75 14.32 -3.23
N ALA A 123 -4.82 15.11 -3.37
CA ALA A 123 -5.27 16.07 -2.36
C ALA A 123 -6.80 16.03 -2.15
N GLY A 124 -7.23 16.08 -0.88
CA GLY A 124 -8.65 16.20 -0.50
C GLY A 124 -9.04 15.29 0.69
N PRO A 125 -10.14 15.59 1.40
CA PRO A 125 -10.69 14.70 2.43
C PRO A 125 -11.03 13.33 1.82
N GLY A 126 -10.39 12.28 2.30
CA GLY A 126 -10.57 10.92 1.75
C GLY A 126 -9.80 10.65 0.46
N GLY A 127 -8.77 11.47 0.15
CA GLY A 127 -7.92 11.37 -1.04
C GLY A 127 -7.59 9.93 -1.39
N ASN A 128 -7.86 9.55 -2.63
CA ASN A 128 -7.67 8.17 -3.09
C ASN A 128 -6.31 8.07 -3.76
N ASN A 129 -5.28 7.71 -3.00
CA ASN A 129 -3.91 7.69 -3.46
C ASN A 129 -3.17 6.44 -2.97
N CYS A 130 -1.92 6.27 -3.39
CA CYS A 130 -1.10 5.11 -3.05
C CYS A 130 -1.04 4.87 -1.54
N THR A 131 -0.93 5.94 -0.74
CA THR A 131 -0.91 5.86 0.72
C THR A 131 -2.26 5.43 1.27
N THR A 132 -3.35 6.01 0.77
CA THR A 132 -4.66 5.77 1.36
C THR A 132 -5.22 4.39 1.09
N ILE A 133 -4.96 3.85 -0.11
CA ILE A 133 -5.31 2.47 -0.43
C ILE A 133 -4.48 1.49 0.39
N VAL A 134 -3.19 1.77 0.60
CA VAL A 134 -2.31 0.90 1.39
C VAL A 134 -2.73 0.88 2.86
N TYR A 135 -2.96 2.04 3.52
CA TYR A 135 -3.39 2.00 4.92
C TYR A 135 -4.76 1.34 5.09
N LYS A 136 -5.71 1.55 4.17
CA LYS A 136 -7.05 0.93 4.27
C LYS A 136 -6.94 -0.59 4.27
N ALA A 137 -6.11 -1.15 3.40
CA ALA A 137 -5.87 -2.58 3.34
C ALA A 137 -5.16 -3.11 4.59
N LEU A 138 -4.14 -2.40 5.07
CA LEU A 138 -3.43 -2.73 6.31
C LEU A 138 -4.38 -2.76 7.53
N ASN A 139 -5.30 -1.79 7.64
CA ASN A 139 -6.33 -1.79 8.68
C ASN A 139 -7.35 -2.91 8.50
N TYR A 140 -7.70 -3.26 7.26
CA TYR A 140 -8.51 -4.43 6.96
C TYR A 140 -7.81 -5.74 7.40
N GLY A 141 -6.47 -5.77 7.30
CA GLY A 141 -5.58 -6.80 7.82
C GLY A 141 -5.23 -6.67 9.31
N CYS A 142 -5.98 -5.88 10.09
CA CYS A 142 -5.86 -5.72 11.54
C CYS A 142 -4.62 -4.94 12.05
N THR A 143 -3.99 -4.09 11.25
CA THR A 143 -2.82 -3.28 11.68
C THR A 143 -3.21 -2.10 12.60
N ASN A 144 -4.44 -1.59 12.51
CA ASN A 144 -4.98 -0.46 13.31
C ASN A 144 -4.09 0.82 13.32
N ILE A 145 -3.59 1.23 12.16
CA ILE A 145 -2.88 2.50 11.99
C ILE A 145 -3.86 3.66 11.70
N GLY A 146 -3.43 4.90 11.96
CA GLY A 146 -4.20 6.11 11.61
C GLY A 146 -4.47 6.21 10.10
N ALA A 147 -5.15 7.27 9.65
CA ALA A 147 -5.55 7.46 8.24
C ALA A 147 -4.60 8.43 7.47
N PRO A 148 -3.34 8.06 7.20
CA PRO A 148 -2.37 8.94 6.55
C PRO A 148 -2.79 9.23 5.12
N GLN A 149 -2.53 10.46 4.68
CA GLN A 149 -2.75 10.87 3.29
C GLN A 149 -1.46 10.89 2.47
N THR A 150 -0.30 10.75 3.14
CA THR A 150 1.04 10.88 2.54
C THR A 150 1.97 9.72 2.94
N PRO A 151 3.01 9.42 2.15
CA PRO A 151 4.00 8.41 2.50
C PRO A 151 4.73 8.71 3.83
N ALA A 152 5.01 9.98 4.11
CA ALA A 152 5.57 10.38 5.39
C ALA A 152 4.62 10.08 6.56
N GLY A 153 3.32 10.29 6.37
CA GLY A 153 2.29 10.00 7.37
C GLY A 153 2.14 8.50 7.65
N ILE A 154 2.21 7.63 6.64
CA ILE A 154 2.14 6.18 6.87
C ILE A 154 3.38 5.69 7.61
N LEU A 155 4.56 6.19 7.26
CA LEU A 155 5.81 5.88 7.98
C LEU A 155 5.75 6.35 9.44
N TYR A 156 5.23 7.55 9.69
CA TYR A 156 5.04 8.06 11.04
C TYR A 156 4.10 7.16 11.87
N ASN A 157 2.97 6.73 11.29
CA ASN A 157 2.02 5.87 11.98
C ASN A 157 2.60 4.49 12.29
N PHE A 158 3.38 3.90 11.39
CA PHE A 158 4.07 2.63 11.63
C PHE A 158 5.10 2.74 12.75
N ARG A 159 5.97 3.75 12.69
CA ARG A 159 6.93 4.01 13.77
C ARG A 159 6.24 4.20 15.11
N LYS A 160 5.15 4.96 15.15
CA LYS A 160 4.36 5.17 16.37
C LYS A 160 3.77 3.85 16.90
N ALA A 161 3.22 3.00 16.04
CA ALA A 161 2.69 1.70 16.43
C ALA A 161 3.78 0.78 16.99
N ASP A 162 4.96 0.76 16.35
CA ASP A 162 6.12 -0.03 16.83
C ASP A 162 6.64 0.48 18.18
N TYR A 163 6.74 1.80 18.36
CA TYR A 163 7.08 2.39 19.66
C TYR A 163 6.09 1.99 20.75
N ILE A 164 4.78 2.03 20.47
CA ILE A 164 3.75 1.60 21.43
C ILE A 164 3.89 0.11 21.76
N LYS A 165 4.14 -0.75 20.77
CA LYS A 165 4.41 -2.19 20.99
C LYS A 165 5.64 -2.41 21.87
N GLN A 166 6.65 -1.54 21.78
CA GLN A 166 7.85 -1.56 22.61
C GLN A 166 7.67 -0.90 24.00
N GLY A 167 6.44 -0.55 24.38
CA GLY A 167 6.11 0.01 25.70
C GLY A 167 6.20 1.53 25.80
N TYR A 168 6.44 2.25 24.69
CA TYR A 168 6.38 3.71 24.67
C TYR A 168 4.94 4.20 24.77
N ASN A 169 4.61 4.91 25.84
CA ASN A 169 3.30 5.51 26.04
C ASN A 169 3.37 7.04 25.82
N PRO A 170 2.90 7.57 24.67
CA PRO A 170 2.95 9.00 24.38
C PRO A 170 2.02 9.84 25.28
N GLY A 171 1.12 9.21 26.06
CA GLY A 171 0.29 9.87 27.07
C GLY A 171 0.90 9.90 28.47
N ARG A 172 2.06 9.26 28.67
CA ARG A 172 2.77 9.29 29.96
C ARG A 172 3.57 10.60 30.02
N HIS A 173 2.92 11.67 30.48
CA HIS A 173 3.63 12.87 30.93
C HIS A 173 4.66 12.44 31.97
N ILE A 174 5.94 12.52 31.62
CA ILE A 174 7.02 12.40 32.58
C ILE A 174 6.98 13.70 33.37
N TRP A 175 6.24 13.72 34.47
CA TRP A 175 6.48 14.73 35.50
C TRP A 175 7.90 14.46 35.99
N GLY A 176 8.83 15.34 35.59
CA GLY A 176 10.16 15.38 36.18
C GLY A 176 10.04 15.53 37.70
N PRO A 177 11.05 15.09 38.46
CA PRO A 177 11.01 15.20 39.92
C PRO A 177 10.73 16.67 40.31
N LYS A 178 9.78 16.84 41.23
CA LYS A 178 9.43 18.13 41.84
C LYS A 178 10.60 18.69 42.63
#